data_AF-A0A3N5V4L8-F1
#
_entry.id   AF-A0A3N5V4L8-F1
#
_cell.length_a   1.000
_cell.length_b   1.000
_cell.length_c   1.000
_cell.angle_alpha   90.00
_cell.angle_beta   90.00
_cell.angle_gamma   90.00
#
_symmetry.space_group_name_H-M   'P 1'
#
loop_
_entity.id
_entity.type
_entity.pdbx_description
1 polymer ?
#
loop_
_entity_poly.entity_id
_entity_poly.type
_entity_poly.pdbx_seq_one_letter_code
_entity_poly.pdbx_strand_id
1 'polypeptide(L)' 'MTSTELHAMIARMDSYGGSFVSSIAQALRFADPTNRQRLLDAFPDLVQKYGPQGQFAQAKQLTKV' A
#
# COMPACT_ATOMS: atom_id res chain seq x y z
N MET A 1 4.01 -9.17 -6.61
CA MET A 1 2.85 -8.67 -5.84
C MET A 1 1.58 -9.09 -6.55
N THR A 2 0.70 -9.83 -5.89
CA THR A 2 -0.62 -10.21 -6.39
C THR A 2 -1.61 -9.05 -6.27
N SER A 3 -2.72 -9.09 -7.02
CA SER A 3 -3.78 -8.07 -6.92
C SER A 3 -4.35 -7.94 -5.51
N THR A 4 -4.44 -9.05 -4.77
CA THR A 4 -4.90 -9.06 -3.37
C THR A 4 -3.90 -8.38 -2.43
N GLU A 5 -2.60 -8.65 -2.60
CA GLU A 5 -1.55 -7.99 -1.81
C GLU A 5 -1.49 -6.48 -2.09
N LEU A 6 -1.66 -6.08 -3.35
CA LEU A 6 -1.76 -4.67 -3.74
C LEU A 6 -2.95 -3.99 -3.07
N HIS A 7 -4.14 -4.62 -3.10
CA HIS A 7 -5.32 -4.07 -2.44
C HIS A 7 -5.13 -3.93 -0.92
N ALA A 8 -4.54 -4.92 -0.27
CA ALA A 8 -4.23 -4.86 1.15
C ALA A 8 -3.21 -3.76 1.46
N MET A 9 -2.20 -3.56 0.60
CA MET A 9 -1.23 -2.47 0.72
C MET A 9 -1.91 -1.10 0.59
N ILE A 10 -2.74 -0.90 -0.44
CA ILE A 10 -3.52 0.34 -0.64
C ILE A 10 -4.39 0.63 0.59
N ALA A 11 -5.08 -0.38 1.13
CA ALA A 11 -5.89 -0.20 2.34
C ALA A 11 -5.06 0.22 3.56
N ARG A 12 -3.84 -0.31 3.70
CA ARG A 12 -2.90 0.09 4.78
C ARG A 12 -2.37 1.50 4.56
N MET A 13 -2.08 1.86 3.32
CA MET A 13 -1.67 3.23 2.94
C MET A 13 -2.77 4.25 3.27
N ASP A 14 -4.03 3.91 3.03
CA ASP A 14 -5.18 4.75 3.41
C ASP A 14 -5.39 4.81 4.92
N SER A 15 -5.21 3.69 5.64
CA SER A 15 -5.54 3.61 7.08
C SER A 15 -4.44 4.13 8.01
N TYR A 16 -3.18 3.92 7.64
CA TYR A 16 -2.02 4.23 8.49
C TYR A 16 -1.10 5.30 7.90
N GLY A 17 -1.32 5.69 6.65
CA GLY A 17 -0.58 6.75 5.98
C GLY A 17 -1.13 8.15 6.28
N GLY A 18 -0.31 9.17 6.01
CA GLY A 18 -0.77 10.56 5.95
C GLY A 18 -1.36 10.92 4.58
N SER A 19 -1.81 12.16 4.42
CA SER A 19 -2.47 12.67 3.20
C SER A 19 -1.72 12.37 1.90
N PHE A 20 -0.38 12.45 1.93
CA PHE A 20 0.46 12.11 0.78
C PHE A 20 0.38 10.62 0.40
N VAL A 21 0.51 9.75 1.41
CA VAL A 21 0.46 8.29 1.23
C VAL A 21 -0.94 7.85 0.77
N SER A 22 -2.00 8.43 1.34
CA SER A 22 -3.38 8.19 0.89
C SER A 22 -3.60 8.66 -0.55
N SER A 23 -3.02 9.80 -0.96
CA SER A 23 -3.10 10.28 -2.35
C SER A 23 -2.44 9.30 -3.33
N ILE A 24 -1.29 8.72 -2.96
CA ILE A 24 -0.64 7.67 -3.76
C ILE A 24 -1.48 6.39 -3.77
N ALA A 25 -2.10 6.03 -2.65
CA ALA A 25 -2.99 4.86 -2.57
C ALA A 25 -4.17 4.99 -3.53
N GLN A 26 -4.79 6.18 -3.59
CA GLN A 26 -5.83 6.50 -4.57
C GLN A 26 -5.28 6.44 -6.01
N ALA A 27 -4.12 7.03 -6.27
CA ALA A 27 -3.49 6.95 -7.59
C ALA A 27 -3.24 5.49 -8.03
N LEU A 28 -2.72 4.64 -7.14
CA LEU A 28 -2.49 3.20 -7.40
C LEU A 28 -3.79 2.44 -7.70
N ARG A 29 -4.92 2.88 -7.12
CA ARG A 29 -6.24 2.28 -7.31
C ARG A 29 -6.82 2.57 -8.70
N PHE A 30 -6.59 3.77 -9.23
CA PHE A 30 -7.09 4.20 -10.54
C PHE A 30 -6.09 4.05 -11.69
N ALA A 31 -4.80 3.91 -11.38
CA ALA A 31 -3.76 3.78 -12.40
C ALA A 31 -3.88 2.49 -13.22
N ASP A 32 -3.66 2.62 -14.52
CA ASP A 32 -3.40 1.51 -15.42
C ASP A 32 -2.12 0.74 -15.02
N PRO A 33 -1.90 -0.49 -15.55
CA PRO A 33 -0.76 -1.30 -15.17
C PRO A 33 0.60 -0.61 -15.34
N THR A 34 0.76 0.23 -16.37
CA THR A 34 2.02 0.93 -16.65
C THR A 34 2.27 2.03 -15.63
N ASN A 35 1.28 2.87 -15.37
CA ASN A 35 1.39 3.94 -14.39
C ASN A 35 1.43 3.42 -12.96
N ARG A 36 0.77 2.30 -12.67
CA ARG A 36 0.91 1.59 -11.40
C ARG A 36 2.34 1.15 -11.17
N GLN A 37 2.98 0.53 -12.15
CA GLN A 37 4.36 0.10 -12.01
C GLN A 37 5.29 1.30 -11.76
N ARG A 38 5.11 2.41 -12.49
CA ARG A 38 5.86 3.66 -12.26
C ARG A 38 5.70 4.20 -10.85
N LEU A 39 4.48 4.17 -10.29
CA LEU A 39 4.23 4.59 -8.91
C LEU A 39 4.93 3.67 -7.90
N LEU A 40 4.92 2.36 -8.12
CA LEU A 40 5.60 1.41 -7.25
C LEU A 40 7.13 1.58 -7.30
N ASP A 41 7.67 1.81 -8.49
CA ASP A 41 9.11 2.01 -8.71
C ASP A 41 9.60 3.36 -8.17
N ALA A 42 8.74 4.39 -8.22
CA ALA A 42 9.05 5.72 -7.68
C ALA A 42 9.03 5.76 -6.15
N PHE A 43 8.26 4.88 -5.51
CA PHE A 43 8.07 4.87 -4.06
C PHE A 43 8.31 3.48 -3.44
N PRO A 44 9.53 2.91 -3.58
CA PRO A 44 9.84 1.58 -3.07
C PRO A 44 9.70 1.51 -1.53
N ASP A 45 10.01 2.61 -0.83
CA ASP A 45 9.89 2.70 0.63
C ASP A 45 8.44 2.51 1.11
N LEU A 46 7.45 3.00 0.35
CA LEU A 46 6.04 2.81 0.67
C LEU A 46 5.64 1.34 0.49
N VAL A 47 6.15 0.68 -0.55
CA VAL A 47 5.93 -0.75 -0.77
C VAL A 47 6.55 -1.56 0.36
N GLN A 48 7.76 -1.21 0.81
CA GLN A 48 8.40 -1.87 1.94
C GLN A 48 7.61 -1.65 3.25
N LYS A 49 7.08 -0.44 3.47
CA LYS A 49 6.41 -0.07 4.72
C LYS A 49 4.98 -0.58 4.83
N TYR A 50 4.20 -0.52 3.76
CA TYR A 50 2.78 -0.86 3.73
C TYR A 50 2.47 -2.17 3.01
N GLY A 51 3.44 -2.72 2.27
CA GLY A 51 3.30 -3.96 1.52
C GLY A 51 3.10 -5.20 2.42
N PRO A 52 3.01 -6.39 1.82
CA PRO A 52 2.66 -7.63 2.53
C PRO A 52 3.65 -8.01 3.66
N GLN A 53 4.91 -7.60 3.54
CA GLN A 53 5.94 -7.83 4.56
C GLN A 53 6.23 -6.57 5.41
N GLY A 54 5.47 -5.50 5.19
CA GLY A 54 5.70 -4.22 5.85
C GLY A 54 5.19 -4.18 7.28
N GLN A 55 5.62 -3.15 8.01
CA GLN A 55 5.30 -2.95 9.44
C GLN A 55 3.79 -2.93 9.75
N PHE A 56 2.95 -2.52 8.79
CA PHE A 56 1.50 -2.46 8.97
C PHE A 56 0.77 -3.74 8.54
N ALA A 57 1.48 -4.73 7.98
CA ALA A 57 0.88 -6.01 7.62
C ALA A 57 0.52 -6.86 8.83
N GLN A 58 1.32 -6.76 9.89
CA GLN A 58 1.15 -7.54 11.13
C GLN A 58 0.24 -6.85 12.15
N ALA A 59 0.03 -5.53 12.04
CA ALA A 59 -0.80 -4.77 12.97
C ALA A 59 -2.25 -5.28 13.06
N LYS A 60 -2.79 -5.86 11.98
CA LYS A 60 -4.14 -6.46 11.96
C LYS A 60 -4.24 -7.79 12.72
N GLN A 61 -3.13 -8.40 13.13
CA GLN A 61 -3.12 -9.63 13.90
C GLN A 61 -3.12 -9.40 15.42
N LEU A 62 -2.77 -8.20 15.90
CA LEU A 62 -2.61 -7.90 17.33
C LEU A 62 -3.86 -7.31 18.02
N THR A 63 -4.95 -7.06 17.28
CA THR A 63 -6.19 -6.47 17.84
C THR A 63 -7.32 -7.49 18.05
N LYS A 64 -7.00 -8.79 18.13
CA LYS A 64 -7.91 -9.79 18.70
C LYS A 64 -7.61 -9.94 20.19
N VAL A 65 -8.13 -9.04 21.01
CA VAL A 65 -8.26 -9.22 22.46
C VAL A 65 -9.66 -8.81 22.86
#